data_AF-A0A955WPY4-F1
#
_entry.id   AF-A0A955WPY4-F1
#
_cell.length_a   1.000
_cell.length_b   1.000
_cell.length_c   1.000
_cell.angle_alpha   90.00
_cell.angle_beta   90.00
_cell.angle_gamma   90.00
#
_symmetry.space_group_name_H-M   'P 1'
#
loop_
_entity.id
_entity.type
_entity.pdbx_description
1 polymer ?
#
loop_
_entity_poly.entity_id
_entity_poly.type
_entity_poly.pdbx_seq_one_letter_code
_entity_poly.pdbx_strand_id
1 'polypeptide(L)'
;MDLTLNEAATRLGCRVRTLRDRVRRGEQPAYKRGAQWMIRPADLPLTEAQRRALQGKVALLHAAVDAAIPEHLKARLGAAALNRLDVFAAGRALLAELTATDAEPQATAELRAALLDLAVGHHHFAASAKVEALDRARAGFSRAAALLWLASTEPADDAARFAARIEADVLPRLGGLIRWAEALPEGRR
;
A
#
# COMPACT_ATOMS: atom_id res chain seq x y z
N MET A 1 -7.13 -6.27 35.31
CA MET A 1 -6.23 -6.78 36.37
C MET A 1 -4.88 -7.04 35.75
N ASP A 2 -3.82 -6.64 36.45
CA ASP A 2 -2.45 -6.87 36.00
C ASP A 2 -1.99 -8.30 36.30
N LEU A 3 -1.11 -8.80 35.46
CA LEU A 3 -0.67 -10.19 35.47
C LEU A 3 0.69 -10.32 36.10
N THR A 4 0.87 -11.31 36.95
CA THR A 4 2.21 -11.74 37.38
C THR A 4 2.99 -12.32 36.20
N LEU A 5 4.31 -12.36 36.30
CA LEU A 5 5.15 -13.02 35.28
C LEU A 5 4.74 -14.47 35.00
N ASN A 6 4.23 -15.19 36.00
CA ASN A 6 3.83 -16.57 35.83
C ASN A 6 2.54 -16.68 34.99
N GLU A 7 1.53 -15.87 35.33
CA GLU A 7 0.27 -15.81 34.59
C GLU A 7 0.46 -15.32 33.16
N ALA A 8 1.30 -14.30 32.97
CA ALA A 8 1.65 -13.77 31.66
C ALA A 8 2.39 -14.81 30.80
N ALA A 9 3.31 -15.58 31.38
CA ALA A 9 4.04 -16.63 30.67
C ALA A 9 3.13 -17.77 30.21
N THR A 10 2.20 -18.20 31.08
CA THR A 10 1.15 -19.16 30.73
C THR A 10 0.30 -18.67 29.57
N ARG A 11 -0.09 -17.38 29.59
CA ARG A 11 -0.90 -16.76 28.53
C ARG A 11 -0.17 -16.65 27.19
N LEU A 12 1.14 -16.44 27.23
CA LEU A 12 2.00 -16.37 26.05
C LEU A 12 2.49 -17.74 25.55
N GLY A 13 2.20 -18.82 26.28
CA GLY A 13 2.68 -20.16 25.97
C GLY A 13 4.20 -20.30 26.03
N CYS A 14 4.87 -19.54 26.91
CA CYS A 14 6.32 -19.57 27.05
C CYS A 14 6.76 -19.85 28.49
N ARG A 15 8.05 -20.15 28.69
CA ARG A 15 8.62 -20.37 30.04
C ARG A 15 8.78 -19.03 30.77
N VAL A 16 8.51 -19.01 32.08
CA VAL A 16 8.66 -17.81 32.94
C VAL A 16 10.06 -17.19 32.84
N ARG A 17 11.11 -18.02 32.72
CA ARG A 17 12.49 -17.55 32.52
C ARG A 17 12.63 -16.71 31.26
N THR A 18 12.07 -17.16 30.14
CA THR A 18 12.09 -16.44 28.86
C THR A 18 11.39 -15.10 28.97
N LEU A 19 10.24 -15.03 29.65
CA LEU A 19 9.53 -13.78 29.86
C LEU A 19 10.31 -12.83 30.77
N ARG A 20 10.96 -13.35 31.82
CA ARG A 20 11.84 -12.58 32.70
C ARG A 20 13.05 -12.01 31.96
N ASP A 21 13.65 -12.78 31.06
CA ASP A 21 14.77 -12.33 30.23
C ASP A 21 14.33 -11.20 29.28
N ARG A 22 13.13 -11.29 28.68
CA ARG A 22 12.54 -10.21 27.85
C ARG A 22 12.30 -8.93 28.64
N VAL A 23 11.77 -9.03 29.85
CA VAL A 23 11.61 -7.87 30.75
C VAL A 23 12.96 -7.26 31.09
N ARG A 24 13.99 -8.08 31.38
CA ARG A 24 15.34 -7.60 31.67
C ARG A 24 16.00 -6.89 30.47
N ARG A 25 15.71 -7.33 29.25
CA ARG A 25 16.18 -6.71 27.99
C ARG A 25 15.37 -5.49 27.55
N GLY A 26 14.29 -5.14 28.26
CA GLY A 26 13.40 -4.03 27.89
C GLY A 26 12.45 -4.34 26.72
N GLU A 27 12.38 -5.59 26.26
CA GLU A 27 11.52 -6.02 25.14
C GLU A 27 10.05 -6.20 25.56
N GLN A 28 9.78 -6.30 26.85
CA GLN A 28 8.45 -6.47 27.42
C GLN A 28 8.23 -5.43 28.52
N PRO A 29 7.24 -4.52 28.37
CA PRO A 29 6.88 -3.60 29.44
C PRO A 29 6.41 -4.37 30.67
N ALA A 30 7.03 -4.09 31.81
CA ALA A 30 6.65 -4.60 33.11
C ALA A 30 6.98 -3.57 34.18
N TYR A 31 6.25 -3.61 35.30
CA TYR A 31 6.48 -2.73 36.42
C TYR A 31 6.51 -3.53 37.72
N LYS A 32 7.22 -3.01 38.74
CA LYS A 32 7.38 -3.71 40.01
C LYS A 32 6.32 -3.25 41.01
N ARG A 33 5.59 -4.20 41.62
CA ARG A 33 4.63 -3.95 42.71
C ARG A 33 5.05 -4.78 43.92
N GLY A 34 5.62 -4.12 44.92
CA GLY A 34 6.24 -4.79 46.07
C GLY A 34 7.43 -5.66 45.63
N ALA A 35 7.37 -6.97 45.94
CA ALA A 35 8.41 -7.93 45.57
C ALA A 35 8.22 -8.57 44.19
N GLN A 36 7.10 -8.31 43.49
CA GLN A 36 6.73 -9.00 42.27
C GLN A 36 6.76 -8.09 41.04
N TRP A 37 7.07 -8.68 39.88
CA TRP A 37 6.96 -8.04 38.58
C TRP A 37 5.58 -8.29 37.98
N MET A 38 4.94 -7.22 37.52
CA MET A 38 3.60 -7.19 36.96
C MET A 38 3.65 -6.72 35.51
N ILE A 39 2.79 -7.29 34.66
CA ILE A 39 2.60 -6.91 33.26
C ILE A 39 1.15 -6.53 33.06
N ARG A 40 0.88 -5.40 32.40
CA ARG A 40 -0.50 -5.05 32.04
C ARG A 40 -0.95 -5.94 30.89
N PRO A 41 -2.20 -6.44 30.88
CA PRO A 41 -2.68 -7.29 29.78
C PRO A 41 -2.58 -6.63 28.40
N ALA A 42 -2.71 -5.31 28.33
CA ALA A 42 -2.57 -4.52 27.10
C ALA A 42 -1.14 -4.51 26.54
N ASP A 43 -0.13 -4.76 27.40
CA ASP A 43 1.28 -4.74 27.01
C ASP A 43 1.76 -6.12 26.53
N LEU A 44 0.90 -7.15 26.59
CA LEU A 44 1.24 -8.48 26.10
C LEU A 44 1.15 -8.53 24.58
N PRO A 45 2.18 -9.05 23.88
CA PRO A 45 2.08 -9.30 22.45
C PRO A 45 0.97 -10.31 22.18
N LEU A 46 0.15 -10.03 21.16
CA LEU A 46 -0.86 -10.98 20.68
C LEU A 46 -0.19 -12.29 20.29
N THR A 47 -0.76 -13.40 20.73
CA THR A 47 -0.33 -14.72 20.24
C THR A 47 -0.65 -14.85 18.76
N GLU A 48 0.07 -15.71 18.04
CA GLU A 48 -0.17 -15.93 16.61
C GLU A 48 -1.62 -16.41 16.34
N ALA A 49 -2.18 -17.20 17.26
CA ALA A 49 -3.58 -17.60 17.20
C ALA A 49 -4.55 -16.42 17.39
N GLN A 50 -4.26 -15.49 18.31
CA GLN A 50 -5.05 -14.27 18.50
C GLN A 50 -4.93 -13.32 17.31
N ARG A 51 -3.74 -13.22 16.69
CA ARG A 51 -3.51 -12.43 15.47
C ARG A 51 -4.36 -12.95 14.31
N ARG A 52 -4.37 -14.27 14.08
CA ARG A 52 -5.23 -14.88 13.05
C ARG A 52 -6.72 -14.70 13.35
N ALA A 53 -7.14 -14.84 14.61
CA ALA A 53 -8.53 -14.61 14.99
C ALA A 53 -8.96 -13.15 14.77
N LEU A 54 -8.07 -12.19 15.04
CA LEU A 54 -8.31 -10.77 14.77
C LEU A 54 -8.39 -10.50 13.27
N GLN A 55 -7.48 -11.07 12.48
CA GLN A 55 -7.51 -10.97 11.01
C GLN A 55 -8.81 -11.56 10.44
N GLY A 56 -9.27 -12.70 10.95
CA GLY A 56 -10.55 -13.29 10.55
C GLY A 56 -11.75 -12.39 10.89
N LYS A 57 -11.74 -11.73 12.06
CA LYS A 57 -12.78 -10.77 12.43
C LYS A 57 -12.77 -9.52 11.56
N VAL A 58 -11.59 -9.01 11.22
CA VAL A 58 -11.43 -7.88 10.30
C VAL A 58 -11.97 -8.25 8.92
N ALA A 59 -11.62 -9.44 8.40
CA ALA A 59 -12.14 -9.95 7.13
C ALA A 59 -13.68 -10.08 7.11
N LEU A 60 -14.27 -10.57 8.21
CA LEU A 60 -15.73 -10.63 8.37
C LEU A 60 -16.39 -9.25 8.40
N LEU A 61 -15.77 -8.28 9.07
CA LEU A 61 -16.25 -6.90 9.12
C LEU A 61 -16.20 -6.24 7.75
N HIS A 62 -15.13 -6.47 6.98
CA HIS A 62 -15.03 -6.03 5.60
C HIS A 62 -16.12 -6.66 4.73
N ALA A 63 -16.31 -7.97 4.81
CA ALA A 63 -17.36 -8.66 4.05
C ALA A 63 -18.77 -8.12 4.40
N ALA A 64 -19.03 -7.79 5.67
CA ALA A 64 -20.29 -7.20 6.09
C ALA A 64 -20.49 -5.76 5.59
N VAL A 65 -19.43 -4.93 5.60
CA VAL A 65 -19.47 -3.58 5.03
C VAL A 65 -19.67 -3.64 3.52
N ASP A 66 -18.95 -4.50 2.82
CA ASP A 66 -19.07 -4.69 1.37
C ASP A 66 -20.45 -5.20 0.97
N ALA A 67 -21.06 -6.08 1.78
CA ALA A 67 -22.43 -6.53 1.57
C ALA A 67 -23.46 -5.41 1.82
N ALA A 68 -23.17 -4.47 2.72
CA ALA A 68 -24.07 -3.37 3.07
C ALA A 68 -24.04 -2.19 2.07
N ILE A 69 -23.02 -2.09 1.21
CA ILE A 69 -22.95 -1.05 0.19
C ILE A 69 -23.91 -1.38 -0.97
N PRO A 70 -24.86 -0.50 -1.33
CA PRO A 70 -25.78 -0.73 -2.43
C PRO A 70 -25.09 -0.87 -3.80
N GLU A 71 -25.60 -1.75 -4.66
CA GLU A 71 -24.94 -2.11 -5.92
C GLU A 71 -24.81 -0.96 -6.93
N HIS A 72 -25.78 -0.03 -6.92
CA HIS A 72 -25.70 1.20 -7.73
C HIS A 72 -24.60 2.17 -7.25
N LEU A 73 -24.26 2.12 -5.97
CA LEU A 73 -23.11 2.84 -5.40
C LEU A 73 -21.81 2.10 -5.69
N LYS A 74 -21.78 0.76 -5.65
CA LYS A 74 -20.60 -0.03 -6.07
C LYS A 74 -20.26 0.19 -7.54
N ALA A 75 -21.24 0.21 -8.43
CA ALA A 75 -21.04 0.50 -9.86
C ALA A 75 -20.48 1.92 -10.09
N ARG A 76 -20.98 2.89 -9.31
CA ARG A 76 -20.55 4.29 -9.37
C ARG A 76 -19.19 4.54 -8.67
N LEU A 77 -18.81 3.70 -7.70
CA LEU A 77 -17.52 3.74 -7.01
C LEU A 77 -16.45 2.91 -7.75
N GLY A 78 -16.81 1.84 -8.46
CA GLY A 78 -15.88 0.92 -9.13
C GLY A 78 -15.41 1.37 -10.51
N ALA A 79 -16.31 1.86 -11.37
CA ALA A 79 -15.95 2.27 -12.74
C ALA A 79 -15.59 3.76 -12.86
N ALA A 80 -16.01 4.61 -11.92
CA ALA A 80 -15.76 6.04 -11.96
C ALA A 80 -14.61 6.52 -11.05
N ALA A 81 -14.17 5.73 -10.06
CA ALA A 81 -13.10 6.19 -9.16
C ALA A 81 -11.74 6.28 -9.85
N LEU A 82 -11.33 5.25 -10.60
CA LEU A 82 -10.08 5.28 -11.36
C LEU A 82 -10.12 6.29 -12.51
N ASN A 83 -11.26 6.43 -13.20
CA ASN A 83 -11.42 7.41 -14.27
C ASN A 83 -11.42 8.87 -13.79
N ARG A 84 -11.68 9.11 -12.50
CA ARG A 84 -11.55 10.43 -11.86
C ARG A 84 -10.14 10.73 -11.39
N LEU A 85 -9.25 9.75 -11.42
CA LEU A 85 -7.84 9.96 -11.12
C LEU A 85 -7.17 10.52 -12.38
N ASP A 86 -6.92 11.83 -12.42
CA ASP A 86 -6.42 12.54 -13.60
C ASP A 86 -5.18 11.89 -14.23
N VAL A 87 -4.27 11.37 -13.39
CA VAL A 87 -3.06 10.66 -13.86
C VAL A 87 -3.39 9.32 -14.54
N PHE A 88 -4.42 8.60 -14.08
CA PHE A 88 -4.86 7.35 -14.69
C PHE A 88 -5.56 7.61 -16.02
N ALA A 89 -6.45 8.62 -16.06
CA ALA A 89 -7.11 9.04 -17.28
C ALA A 89 -6.10 9.49 -18.35
N ALA A 90 -5.11 10.30 -17.96
CA ALA A 90 -4.03 10.74 -18.85
C ALA A 90 -3.16 9.57 -19.34
N GLY A 91 -2.73 8.68 -18.44
CA GLY A 91 -1.92 7.51 -18.81
C GLY A 91 -2.67 6.52 -19.71
N ARG A 92 -3.99 6.33 -19.49
CA ARG A 92 -4.81 5.50 -20.37
C ARG A 92 -4.97 6.10 -21.76
N ALA A 93 -5.17 7.42 -21.87
CA ALA A 93 -5.22 8.09 -23.15
C ALA A 93 -3.88 7.92 -23.91
N LEU A 94 -2.76 8.15 -23.22
CA LEU A 94 -1.42 7.90 -23.76
C LEU A 94 -1.24 6.45 -24.25
N LEU A 95 -1.69 5.46 -23.47
CA LEU A 95 -1.59 4.05 -23.86
C LEU A 95 -2.40 3.75 -25.12
N ALA A 96 -3.60 4.31 -25.24
CA ALA A 96 -4.43 4.13 -26.43
C ALA A 96 -3.78 4.76 -27.68
N GLU A 97 -3.22 5.96 -27.53
CA GLU A 97 -2.49 6.64 -28.61
C GLU A 97 -1.22 5.87 -29.02
N LEU A 98 -0.38 5.45 -28.06
CA LEU A 98 0.83 4.66 -28.31
C LEU A 98 0.53 3.33 -29.02
N THR A 99 -0.55 2.66 -28.62
CA THR A 99 -0.98 1.40 -29.25
C THR A 99 -1.47 1.63 -30.69
N ALA A 100 -2.04 2.80 -30.98
CA ALA A 100 -2.51 3.13 -32.32
C ALA A 100 -1.38 3.48 -33.29
N THR A 101 -0.25 3.99 -32.79
CA THR A 101 0.93 4.36 -33.60
C THR A 101 1.95 3.24 -33.76
N ASP A 102 1.66 2.03 -33.25
CA ASP A 102 2.60 0.90 -33.18
C ASP A 102 3.98 1.29 -32.60
N ALA A 103 3.95 2.14 -31.56
CA ALA A 103 5.15 2.63 -30.91
C ALA A 103 5.86 1.52 -30.10
N GLU A 104 7.09 1.79 -29.67
CA GLU A 104 7.99 0.86 -28.96
C GLU A 104 7.24 -0.14 -28.04
N PRO A 105 7.18 -1.44 -28.40
CA PRO A 105 6.35 -2.43 -27.70
C PRO A 105 6.68 -2.56 -26.22
N GLN A 106 7.96 -2.41 -25.84
CA GLN A 106 8.38 -2.47 -24.45
C GLN A 106 7.86 -1.27 -23.65
N ALA A 107 7.87 -0.07 -24.24
CA ALA A 107 7.31 1.12 -23.60
C ALA A 107 5.80 0.99 -23.36
N THR A 108 5.08 0.42 -24.33
CA THR A 108 3.65 0.11 -24.21
C THR A 108 3.38 -0.89 -23.09
N ALA A 109 4.21 -1.93 -22.94
CA ALA A 109 4.10 -2.91 -21.87
C ALA A 109 4.35 -2.28 -20.48
N GLU A 110 5.40 -1.47 -20.35
CA GLU A 110 5.72 -0.75 -19.11
C GLU A 110 4.62 0.22 -18.71
N LEU A 111 4.06 0.97 -19.67
CA LEU A 111 2.96 1.89 -19.43
C LEU A 111 1.70 1.15 -18.94
N ARG A 112 1.40 -0.01 -19.53
CA ARG A 112 0.29 -0.87 -19.08
C ARG A 112 0.51 -1.36 -17.66
N ALA A 113 1.71 -1.86 -17.34
CA ALA A 113 2.05 -2.32 -16.00
C ALA A 113 1.95 -1.18 -14.96
N ALA A 114 2.46 0.00 -15.29
CA ALA A 114 2.39 1.18 -14.44
C ALA A 114 0.95 1.60 -14.12
N LEU A 115 0.04 1.54 -15.10
CA LEU A 115 -1.39 1.81 -14.90
C LEU A 115 -2.05 0.78 -13.96
N LEU A 116 -1.64 -0.49 -14.03
CA LEU A 116 -2.13 -1.53 -13.11
C LEU A 116 -1.63 -1.28 -11.67
N ASP A 117 -0.34 -0.96 -11.50
CA ASP A 117 0.22 -0.60 -10.19
C ASP A 117 -0.46 0.65 -9.60
N LEU A 118 -0.74 1.66 -10.43
CA LEU A 118 -1.48 2.85 -10.03
C LEU A 118 -2.89 2.51 -9.55
N ALA A 119 -3.59 1.62 -10.25
CA ALA A 119 -4.91 1.15 -9.83
C ALA A 119 -4.84 0.40 -8.49
N VAL A 120 -3.84 -0.49 -8.33
CA VAL A 120 -3.58 -1.19 -7.07
C VAL A 120 -3.34 -0.19 -5.92
N GLY A 121 -2.47 0.80 -6.13
CA GLY A 121 -2.20 1.84 -5.14
C GLY A 121 -3.44 2.67 -4.79
N HIS A 122 -4.25 3.03 -5.79
CA HIS A 122 -5.51 3.74 -5.55
C HIS A 122 -6.45 2.96 -4.61
N HIS A 123 -6.55 1.64 -4.78
CA HIS A 123 -7.41 0.77 -3.99
C HIS A 123 -6.83 0.33 -2.62
N HIS A 124 -5.54 0.53 -2.37
CA HIS A 124 -4.97 0.26 -1.05
C HIS A 124 -5.44 1.25 0.02
N PHE A 125 -5.79 0.73 1.19
CA PHE A 125 -6.15 1.53 2.38
C PHE A 125 -4.95 1.87 3.27
N ALA A 126 -3.97 0.96 3.36
CA ALA A 126 -2.77 1.21 4.17
C ALA A 126 -1.85 2.20 3.45
N ALA A 127 -1.42 3.24 4.16
CA ALA A 127 -0.57 4.30 3.60
C ALA A 127 0.73 3.74 3.00
N SER A 128 1.43 2.87 3.73
CA SER A 128 2.67 2.24 3.26
C SER A 128 2.50 1.42 1.98
N ALA A 129 1.48 0.56 1.93
CA ALA A 129 1.19 -0.24 0.73
C ALA A 129 0.74 0.63 -0.46
N LYS A 130 0.05 1.74 -0.19
CA LYS A 130 -0.34 2.72 -1.21
C LYS A 130 0.89 3.41 -1.79
N VAL A 131 1.79 3.92 -0.95
CA VAL A 131 3.05 4.55 -1.39
C VAL A 131 3.87 3.57 -2.23
N GLU A 132 4.06 2.34 -1.76
CA GLU A 132 4.83 1.32 -2.48
C GLU A 132 4.29 1.03 -3.89
N ALA A 133 2.97 0.92 -4.02
CA ALA A 133 2.32 0.72 -5.32
C ALA A 133 2.43 1.95 -6.23
N LEU A 134 2.31 3.16 -5.67
CA LEU A 134 2.49 4.40 -6.43
C LEU A 134 3.94 4.61 -6.87
N ASP A 135 4.93 4.19 -6.08
CA ASP A 135 6.35 4.21 -6.45
C ASP A 135 6.64 3.24 -7.59
N ARG A 136 6.06 2.02 -7.56
CA ARG A 136 6.15 1.09 -8.68
C ARG A 136 5.54 1.68 -9.96
N ALA A 137 4.36 2.30 -9.86
CA ALA A 137 3.74 2.99 -10.98
C ALA A 137 4.68 4.08 -11.53
N ARG A 138 5.27 4.91 -10.65
CA ARG A 138 6.20 5.98 -11.05
C ARG A 138 7.43 5.43 -11.76
N ALA A 139 8.01 4.35 -11.24
CA ALA A 139 9.13 3.68 -11.88
C ALA A 139 8.75 3.11 -13.26
N GLY A 140 7.56 2.50 -13.40
CA GLY A 140 7.05 2.01 -14.68
C GLY A 140 6.84 3.13 -15.71
N PHE A 141 6.20 4.25 -15.34
CA PHE A 141 6.09 5.42 -16.22
C PHE A 141 7.46 5.99 -16.61
N SER A 142 8.42 6.02 -15.69
CA SER A 142 9.78 6.49 -15.96
C SER A 142 10.52 5.57 -16.93
N ARG A 143 10.38 4.25 -16.79
CA ARG A 143 10.94 3.28 -17.75
C ARG A 143 10.28 3.40 -19.12
N ALA A 144 8.97 3.58 -19.19
CA ALA A 144 8.26 3.81 -20.46
C ALA A 144 8.77 5.07 -21.17
N ALA A 145 8.94 6.19 -20.45
CA ALA A 145 9.51 7.41 -21.02
C ALA A 145 10.95 7.20 -21.52
N ALA A 146 11.79 6.53 -20.73
CA ALA A 146 13.17 6.23 -21.12
C ALA A 146 13.24 5.34 -22.38
N LEU A 147 12.40 4.31 -22.47
CA LEU A 147 12.34 3.44 -23.65
C LEU A 147 11.90 4.22 -24.91
N LEU A 148 10.96 5.14 -24.77
CA LEU A 148 10.54 6.01 -25.88
C LEU A 148 11.65 6.97 -26.31
N TRP A 149 12.39 7.55 -25.36
CA TRP A 149 13.57 8.37 -25.68
C TRP A 149 14.67 7.57 -26.38
N LEU A 150 14.87 6.30 -25.98
CA LEU A 150 15.84 5.40 -26.61
C LEU A 150 15.41 4.96 -28.01
N ALA A 151 14.10 4.82 -28.24
CA ALA A 151 13.54 4.48 -29.54
C ALA A 151 13.47 5.68 -30.49
N SER A 152 13.51 6.91 -29.95
CA SER A 152 13.49 8.13 -30.75
C SER A 152 14.80 8.32 -31.50
N THR A 153 14.69 8.65 -32.78
CA THR A 153 15.82 9.02 -33.65
C THR A 153 15.91 10.53 -33.84
N GLU A 154 14.79 11.25 -33.69
CA GLU A 154 14.73 12.70 -33.82
C GLU A 154 13.89 13.34 -32.70
N PRO A 155 14.26 14.53 -32.19
CA PRO A 155 13.53 15.18 -31.09
C PRO A 155 12.05 15.48 -31.35
N ALA A 156 11.61 15.43 -32.61
CA ALA A 156 10.25 15.75 -33.03
C ALA A 156 9.44 14.52 -33.48
N ASP A 157 9.99 13.30 -33.37
CA ASP A 157 9.25 12.09 -33.69
C ASP A 157 8.16 11.79 -32.64
N ASP A 158 7.26 10.87 -33.00
CA ASP A 158 6.13 10.51 -32.14
C ASP A 158 6.59 9.95 -30.78
N ALA A 159 7.70 9.19 -30.75
CA ALA A 159 8.24 8.59 -29.54
C ALA A 159 8.75 9.66 -28.56
N ALA A 160 9.54 10.62 -29.05
CA ALA A 160 9.97 11.79 -28.29
C ALA A 160 8.78 12.59 -27.75
N ARG A 161 7.74 12.80 -28.57
CA ARG A 161 6.51 13.50 -28.14
C ARG A 161 5.80 12.74 -27.02
N PHE A 162 5.68 11.42 -27.10
CA PHE A 162 5.07 10.61 -26.04
C PHE A 162 5.91 10.62 -24.76
N ALA A 163 7.24 10.52 -24.86
CA ALA A 163 8.13 10.60 -23.72
C ALA A 163 7.99 11.94 -22.98
N ALA A 164 8.02 13.05 -23.74
CA ALA A 164 7.84 14.39 -23.20
C ALA A 164 6.48 14.56 -22.48
N ARG A 165 5.40 13.98 -23.01
CA ARG A 165 4.07 14.01 -22.35
C ARG A 165 4.06 13.21 -21.05
N ILE A 166 4.71 12.05 -20.99
CA ILE A 166 4.82 11.29 -19.74
C ILE A 166 5.54 12.13 -18.67
N GLU A 167 6.64 12.77 -19.04
CA GLU A 167 7.45 13.58 -18.13
C GLU A 167 6.77 14.86 -17.68
N ALA A 168 6.05 15.55 -18.58
CA ALA A 168 5.40 16.82 -18.29
C ALA A 168 4.03 16.65 -17.60
N ASP A 169 3.23 15.68 -18.03
CA ASP A 169 1.83 15.58 -17.59
C ASP A 169 1.60 14.50 -16.54
N VAL A 170 2.31 13.37 -16.62
CA VAL A 170 2.01 12.20 -15.80
C VAL A 170 2.86 12.15 -14.54
N LEU A 171 4.19 12.20 -14.68
CA LEU A 171 5.12 12.08 -13.55
C LEU A 171 4.95 13.15 -12.46
N PRO A 172 4.64 14.43 -12.79
CA PRO A 172 4.42 15.46 -11.77
C PRO A 172 3.14 15.22 -10.96
N ARG A 173 2.05 14.82 -11.64
CA ARG A 173 0.76 14.48 -11.01
C ARG A 173 0.89 13.26 -10.11
N LEU A 174 1.61 12.24 -10.57
CA LEU A 174 1.90 11.05 -9.78
C LEU A 174 2.76 11.38 -8.55
N GLY A 175 3.75 12.25 -8.70
CA GLY A 175 4.53 12.75 -7.56
C GLY A 175 3.68 13.49 -6.52
N GLY A 176 2.66 14.23 -6.96
CA GLY A 176 1.67 14.83 -6.05
C GLY A 176 0.88 13.78 -5.26
N LEU A 177 0.45 12.70 -5.92
CA LEU A 177 -0.28 11.61 -5.27
C LEU A 177 0.57 10.82 -4.28
N ILE A 178 1.85 10.59 -4.58
CA ILE A 178 2.78 9.92 -3.66
C ILE A 178 2.93 10.74 -2.38
N ARG A 179 3.22 12.05 -2.50
CA ARG A 179 3.32 12.94 -1.33
C ARG A 179 2.03 12.99 -0.51
N TRP A 180 0.88 12.98 -1.18
CA TRP A 180 -0.40 12.89 -0.48
C TRP A 180 -0.53 11.56 0.28
N ALA A 181 -0.15 10.44 -0.33
CA ALA A 181 -0.20 9.13 0.30
C ALA A 181 0.75 9.00 1.49
N GLU A 182 1.96 9.58 1.41
CA GLU A 182 2.93 9.67 2.50
C GLU A 182 2.41 10.49 3.69
N ALA A 183 1.57 11.50 3.43
CA ALA A 183 0.97 12.34 4.46
C ALA A 183 -0.27 11.70 5.12
N LEU A 184 -0.74 10.55 4.64
CA LEU A 184 -1.88 9.85 5.27
C LEU A 184 -1.45 9.34 6.65
N PRO A 185 -2.26 9.58 7.70
CA PRO A 185 -1.96 9.02 9.01
C PRO A 185 -1.93 7.50 8.92
N GLU A 186 -0.83 6.89 9.32
CA GLU A 186 -0.82 5.45 9.57
C GLU A 186 -1.89 5.18 10.63
N GLY A 187 -2.99 4.55 10.22
CA GLY A 187 -4.09 4.25 11.12
C GLY A 187 -3.51 3.61 12.38
N ARG A 188 -3.70 4.26 13.53
CA ARG A 188 -3.27 3.73 14.83
C ARG A 188 -3.91 2.36 14.98
N ARG A 189 -3.13 1.32 14.69
CA ARG A 189 -3.49 -0.08 14.90
C ARG A 189 -3.45 -0.40 16.38
#